data_AF-A0A317HQD1-F1
#
_entry.id   AF-A0A317HQD1-F1
#
_cell.length_a   1.000
_cell.length_b   1.000
_cell.length_c   1.000
_cell.angle_alpha   90.00
_cell.angle_beta   90.00
_cell.angle_gamma   90.00
#
_symmetry.space_group_name_H-M   'P 1'
#
loop_
_entity.id
_entity.type
_entity.pdbx_description
1 polymer ?
#
loop_
_entity_poly.entity_id
_entity_poly.type
_entity_poly.pdbx_seq_one_letter_code
_entity_poly.pdbx_strand_id
1 'polypeptide(L)'
;MAIPSLAFAQEAAEKASLLPSTGLGWLGGAVGAGLAIIGGAAGIGRIGGSAVESMARQPGAAGQISTAMIITAAMIEGATLFAVVVGMMAVLK
;
A
#
# COMPACT_ATOMS: atom_id res chain seq x y z
N MET A 1 8.42 -38.25 24.09
CA MET A 1 7.05 -38.34 24.63
C MET A 1 6.93 -37.35 25.80
N ALA A 2 6.66 -36.07 25.48
CA ALA A 2 6.24 -34.94 26.35
C ALA A 2 6.53 -33.62 25.61
N ILE A 3 5.79 -33.36 24.52
CA ILE A 3 5.56 -32.01 23.98
C ILE A 3 4.05 -31.71 23.71
N PRO A 4 3.04 -32.58 24.00
CA PRO A 4 1.65 -32.13 23.92
C PRO A 4 1.34 -30.99 24.89
N SER A 5 1.90 -31.03 26.11
CA SER A 5 1.64 -30.04 27.16
C SER A 5 2.19 -28.65 26.84
N LEU A 6 3.33 -28.57 26.16
CA LEU A 6 3.91 -27.30 25.72
C LEU A 6 3.11 -26.68 24.56
N ALA A 7 2.60 -27.50 23.64
CA ALA A 7 1.71 -27.03 22.57
C ALA A 7 0.40 -26.45 23.13
N PHE A 8 -0.24 -27.13 24.09
CA PHE A 8 -1.43 -26.62 24.76
C PHE A 8 -1.16 -25.34 25.58
N ALA A 9 0.00 -25.25 26.24
CA ALA A 9 0.39 -24.04 26.97
C ALA A 9 0.60 -22.84 26.03
N GLN A 10 1.18 -23.08 24.84
CA GLN A 10 1.42 -22.04 23.85
C GLN A 10 0.12 -21.53 23.21
N GLU A 11 -0.84 -22.42 22.93
CA GLU A 11 -2.16 -22.03 22.41
C GLU A 11 -2.98 -21.23 23.43
N ALA A 12 -2.92 -21.61 24.71
CA ALA A 12 -3.55 -20.86 25.78
C ALA A 12 -2.94 -19.45 25.95
N ALA A 13 -1.62 -19.34 25.82
CA ALA A 13 -0.92 -18.06 25.85
C ALA A 13 -1.27 -17.17 24.64
N GLU A 14 -1.43 -17.75 23.44
CA GLU A 14 -1.85 -17.01 22.25
C GLU A 14 -3.29 -16.48 22.36
N LYS A 15 -4.23 -17.30 22.84
CA LYS A 15 -5.63 -16.87 23.07
C LYS A 15 -5.78 -15.83 24.18
N ALA A 16 -4.89 -15.84 25.17
CA ALA A 16 -4.85 -14.85 26.24
C ALA A 16 -4.14 -13.55 25.82
N SER A 17 -3.41 -13.56 24.69
CA SER A 17 -2.73 -12.37 24.20
C SER A 17 -3.72 -11.30 23.75
N LEU A 18 -3.48 -10.06 24.19
CA LEU A 18 -4.20 -8.87 23.70
C LEU A 18 -3.88 -8.56 22.23
N LEU A 19 -2.76 -9.09 21.72
CA LEU A 19 -2.31 -8.96 20.33
C LEU A 19 -1.99 -10.35 19.79
N PRO A 20 -3.00 -11.12 19.37
CA PRO A 20 -2.77 -12.40 18.72
C PRO A 20 -2.00 -12.20 17.42
N SER A 21 -1.25 -13.22 17.01
CA SER A 21 -0.39 -13.19 15.81
C SER A 21 -1.15 -12.74 14.55
N THR A 22 -2.40 -13.20 14.43
CA THR A 22 -3.35 -12.82 13.38
C THR A 22 -3.70 -11.32 13.41
N GLY A 23 -4.01 -10.79 14.60
CA GLY A 23 -4.34 -9.37 14.79
C GLY A 23 -3.19 -8.44 14.42
N LEU A 24 -1.96 -8.85 14.73
CA LEU A 24 -0.76 -8.08 14.36
C LEU A 24 -0.53 -8.06 12.84
N GLY A 25 -0.79 -9.19 12.17
CA GLY A 25 -0.75 -9.28 10.71
C GLY A 25 -1.79 -8.36 10.04
N TRP A 26 -3.01 -8.33 10.57
CA TRP A 26 -4.06 -7.46 10.04
C TRP A 26 -3.75 -5.97 10.21
N LEU A 27 -3.30 -5.59 11.41
CA LEU A 27 -2.90 -4.21 11.69
C LEU A 27 -1.74 -3.77 10.79
N GLY A 28 -0.71 -4.61 10.66
CA GLY A 28 0.42 -4.34 9.77
C GLY A 28 0.01 -4.19 8.31
N GLY A 29 -0.90 -5.05 7.84
CA GLY A 29 -1.48 -4.97 6.49
C GLY A 29 -2.25 -3.69 6.23
N ALA A 30 -3.16 -3.33 7.13
CA ALA A 30 -4.00 -2.13 7.01
C ALA A 30 -3.16 -0.85 7.07
N VAL A 31 -2.22 -0.75 8.01
CA VAL A 31 -1.33 0.41 8.13
C VAL A 31 -0.40 0.50 6.91
N GLY A 32 0.20 -0.62 6.49
CA GLY A 32 1.07 -0.66 5.32
C GLY A 32 0.35 -0.22 4.03
N ALA A 33 -0.86 -0.72 3.79
CA ALA A 33 -1.68 -0.32 2.65
C ALA A 33 -2.07 1.17 2.72
N GLY A 34 -2.44 1.68 3.90
CA GLY A 34 -2.76 3.10 4.10
C GLY A 34 -1.57 4.01 3.80
N LEU A 35 -0.38 3.66 4.28
CA LEU A 35 0.86 4.41 4.00
C LEU A 35 1.22 4.39 2.52
N ALA A 36 1.06 3.25 1.85
CA ALA A 36 1.29 3.14 0.41
C ALA A 36 0.38 4.09 -0.38
N ILE A 37 -0.92 4.15 -0.05
CA ILE A 37 -1.87 5.07 -0.69
C ILE A 37 -1.50 6.54 -0.45
N ILE A 38 -1.08 6.91 0.77
CA ILE A 38 -0.64 8.28 1.07
C ILE A 38 0.55 8.67 0.18
N GLY A 39 1.53 7.77 0.03
CA GLY A 39 2.68 7.98 -0.85
C GLY A 39 2.28 8.12 -2.32
N GLY A 40 1.43 7.21 -2.81
CA GLY A 40 0.92 7.22 -4.18
C GLY A 40 0.13 8.50 -4.50
N ALA A 41 -0.78 8.90 -3.61
CA ALA A 41 -1.59 10.10 -3.73
C ALA A 41 -0.73 11.38 -3.78
N ALA A 42 0.29 11.48 -2.94
CA ALA A 42 1.21 12.62 -2.94
C ALA A 42 2.03 12.69 -4.25
N GLY A 43 2.50 11.55 -4.76
CA GLY A 43 3.23 11.47 -6.03
C GLY A 43 2.37 11.86 -7.23
N ILE A 44 1.21 11.24 -7.39
CA ILE A 44 0.31 11.50 -8.51
C ILE A 44 -0.24 12.93 -8.49
N GLY A 45 -0.55 13.49 -7.31
CA GLY A 45 -1.05 14.86 -7.17
C GLY A 45 -0.03 15.90 -7.66
N ARG A 46 1.26 15.69 -7.38
CA ARG A 46 2.33 16.58 -7.85
C ARG A 46 2.54 16.48 -9.36
N ILE A 47 2.52 15.26 -9.91
CA ILE A 47 2.64 15.02 -11.36
C ILE A 47 1.46 15.65 -12.10
N GLY A 48 0.23 15.37 -11.68
CA GLY A 48 -0.98 15.92 -12.31
C GLY A 48 -1.03 17.45 -12.24
N GLY A 49 -0.76 18.03 -11.06
CA GLY A 49 -0.76 19.49 -10.91
C GLY A 49 0.28 20.19 -11.80
N SER A 50 1.52 19.71 -11.80
CA SER A 50 2.59 20.29 -12.63
C SER A 50 2.36 20.09 -14.12
N ALA A 51 1.77 18.96 -14.53
CA ALA A 51 1.40 18.71 -15.91
C ALA A 51 0.30 19.67 -16.39
N VAL A 52 -0.78 19.84 -15.61
CA VAL A 52 -1.88 20.76 -15.96
C VAL A 52 -1.37 22.19 -16.09
N GLU A 53 -0.56 22.68 -15.15
CA GLU A 53 0.03 24.01 -15.25
C GLU A 53 0.94 24.16 -16.48
N SER A 54 1.76 23.14 -16.77
CA SER A 54 2.65 23.16 -17.94
C SER A 54 1.87 23.15 -19.26
N MET A 55 0.79 22.37 -19.36
CA MET A 55 -0.09 22.35 -20.54
C MET A 55 -0.78 23.69 -20.76
N ALA A 56 -1.20 24.37 -19.68
CA ALA A 56 -1.79 25.70 -19.77
C ALA A 56 -0.78 26.76 -20.26
N ARG A 57 0.48 26.66 -19.83
CA ARG A 57 1.56 27.57 -20.25
C ARG A 57 2.08 27.27 -21.67
N GLN A 58 2.06 26.01 -22.08
CA GLN A 58 2.60 25.54 -23.37
C GLN A 58 1.60 24.65 -24.11
N PRO A 59 0.52 25.21 -24.66
CA PRO A 59 -0.53 24.44 -25.31
C PRO A 59 -0.02 23.63 -26.51
N GLY A 60 1.00 24.11 -27.23
CA GLY A 60 1.63 23.39 -28.35
C GLY A 60 2.34 22.09 -27.95
N ALA A 61 2.68 21.91 -26.67
CA ALA A 61 3.32 20.70 -26.15
C ALA A 61 2.36 19.84 -25.31
N ALA A 62 1.07 20.19 -25.21
CA ALA A 62 0.15 19.59 -24.26
C ALA A 62 0.01 18.07 -24.41
N GLY A 63 -0.04 17.56 -25.65
CA GLY A 63 -0.10 16.12 -25.92
C GLY A 63 1.13 15.36 -25.42
N GLN A 64 2.33 15.91 -25.58
CA GLN A 64 3.57 15.30 -25.11
C GLN A 64 3.65 15.31 -23.58
N ILE A 65 3.24 16.42 -22.94
CA ILE A 65 3.18 16.55 -21.48
C ILE A 65 2.18 15.54 -20.90
N SER A 66 0.98 15.42 -21.48
CA SER A 66 -0.02 14.44 -21.04
C SER A 66 0.48 13.00 -21.16
N THR A 67 1.18 12.68 -22.26
CA THR A 67 1.78 11.35 -22.45
C THR A 67 2.81 11.04 -21.36
N ALA A 68 3.74 11.98 -21.09
CA ALA A 68 4.73 11.82 -20.03
C ALA A 68 4.10 11.72 -18.63
N MET A 69 3.05 12.53 -18.37
CA MET A 69 2.26 12.49 -17.14
C MET A 69 1.62 11.11 -16.93
N ILE A 70 0.98 10.54 -17.95
CA ILE A 70 0.32 9.22 -17.83
C ILE A 70 1.34 8.10 -17.60
N ILE A 71 2.49 8.11 -18.29
CA ILE A 71 3.53 7.10 -18.09
C ILE A 71 4.07 7.15 -16.66
N THR A 72 4.37 8.35 -16.17
CA THR A 72 4.89 8.53 -14.80
C THR A 72 3.82 8.22 -13.76
N ALA A 73 2.57 8.60 -13.99
CA ALA A 73 1.41 8.23 -13.18
C ALA A 73 1.25 6.71 -13.07
N ALA A 74 1.30 6.00 -14.20
CA ALA A 74 1.16 4.54 -14.24
C ALA A 74 2.28 3.81 -13.48
N MET A 75 3.50 4.35 -13.45
CA MET A 75 4.60 3.81 -12.64
C MET A 75 4.33 3.92 -11.14
N ILE A 76 3.83 5.07 -10.68
CA ILE A 76 3.45 5.28 -9.28
C ILE A 76 2.24 4.40 -8.92
N GLU A 77 1.24 4.36 -9.79
CA GLU A 77 0.03 3.57 -9.58
C GLU A 77 0.33 2.08 -9.53
N GLY A 78 1.20 1.57 -10.40
CA GLY A 78 1.66 0.18 -10.38
C GLY A 78 2.32 -0.21 -9.06
N ALA A 79 3.26 0.62 -8.56
CA ALA A 79 3.92 0.37 -7.28
C ALA A 79 2.94 0.48 -6.09
N THR A 80 2.05 1.47 -6.13
CA THR A 80 1.07 1.73 -5.06
C THR A 80 0.05 0.61 -4.97
N LEU A 81 -0.55 0.19 -6.08
CA LEU A 81 -1.51 -0.90 -6.13
C LEU A 81 -0.86 -2.23 -5.72
N PHE A 82 0.39 -2.48 -6.12
CA PHE A 82 1.11 -3.68 -5.69
C PHE A 82 1.27 -3.71 -4.16
N ALA A 83 1.70 -2.60 -3.54
CA ALA A 83 1.83 -2.51 -2.09
C ALA A 83 0.49 -2.69 -1.36
N VAL A 84 -0.59 -2.11 -1.89
CA VAL A 84 -1.95 -2.28 -1.34
C VAL A 84 -2.41 -3.73 -1.42
N VAL A 85 -2.18 -4.42 -2.54
CA VAL A 85 -2.51 -5.84 -2.70
C VAL A 85 -1.74 -6.69 -1.69
N VAL A 86 -0.44 -6.45 -1.51
CA VAL A 86 0.37 -7.16 -0.50
C VAL A 86 -0.16 -6.90 0.92
N GLY A 87 -0.51 -5.66 1.25
CA GLY A 87 -1.12 -5.31 2.53
C GLY A 87 -2.49 -5.98 2.73
N MET A 88 -3.32 -6.02 1.69
CA MET A 88 -4.62 -6.69 1.69
C MET A 88 -4.47 -8.20 1.87
N MET A 89 -3.45 -8.82 1.25
CA MET A 89 -3.11 -10.22 1.48
C MET A 89 -2.69 -10.50 2.93
N ALA A 90 -2.32 -9.50 3.74
CA ALA A 90 -2.10 -9.71 5.18
C ALA A 90 -3.41 -9.94 5.95
N VAL A 91 -4.53 -9.44 5.42
CA VAL A 91 -5.86 -9.49 6.03
C VAL A 91 -6.72 -10.62 5.45
N LEU A 92 -6.68 -10.82 4.13
CA LEU A 92 -7.58 -11.71 3.38
C LEU A 92 -7.02 -13.12 3.12
N LYS A 93 -6.03 -13.58 3.90
CA LYS A 93 -5.45 -14.93 3.72
C LYS A 93 -6.45 -16.05 3.89
#